data_AF-A6LS89-F1
#
_entry.id   AF-A6LS89-F1
#
_cell.length_a   1.000
_cell.length_b   1.000
_cell.length_c   1.000
_cell.angle_alpha   90.00
_cell.angle_beta   90.00
_cell.angle_gamma   90.00
#
_symmetry.space_group_name_H-M   'P 1'
#
loop_
_entity.id
_entity.type
_entity.pdbx_description
1 polymer ?
#
loop_
_entity_poly.entity_id
_entity_poly.type
_entity_poly.pdbx_seq_one_letter_code
_entity_poly.pdbx_strand_id
1 'polypeptide(L)'
;MIIKCIDNDLCSTLTLNKEYVVIEEAPEYYVIIDDKNDETTCRKSRFEIIEDGGLTKKAKATITELTYQLENDFKDIKQFSIRKNSKGEIKEISVKFKYI
;
A
#
# COMPACT_ATOMS: atom_id res chain seq x y z
N MET A 1 -1.89 8.70 -0.54
CA MET A 1 -1.22 8.15 0.67
C MET A 1 -0.93 9.33 1.57
N ILE A 2 -1.21 9.22 2.85
CA ILE A 2 -0.93 10.27 3.85
C ILE A 2 0.25 9.81 4.70
N ILE A 3 1.25 10.67 4.83
CA ILE A 3 2.45 10.42 5.63
C ILE A 3 2.63 11.55 6.65
N LYS A 4 3.15 11.25 7.83
CA LYS A 4 3.42 12.22 8.89
C LYS A 4 4.93 12.41 9.04
N CYS A 5 5.38 13.66 9.03
CA CYS A 5 6.80 13.98 9.21
C CYS A 5 7.27 13.63 10.63
N ILE A 6 8.30 12.80 10.74
CA ILE A 6 8.95 12.41 12.00
C ILE A 6 10.40 12.93 12.11
N ASP A 7 10.96 13.43 11.01
CA ASP A 7 12.29 14.05 10.96
C ASP A 7 12.33 15.15 9.88
N ASN A 8 12.41 16.40 10.32
CA ASN A 8 12.56 17.59 9.47
C ASN A 8 13.97 18.19 9.48
N ASP A 9 14.99 17.45 9.95
CA ASP A 9 16.36 17.93 9.97
C ASP A 9 16.85 18.31 8.56
N LEU A 10 17.47 19.49 8.45
CA LEU A 10 17.89 20.10 7.18
C LEU A 10 16.78 20.27 6.12
N CYS A 11 15.49 20.21 6.51
CA CYS A 11 14.36 20.40 5.62
C CYS A 11 13.37 21.43 6.19
N SER A 12 13.68 22.71 5.98
CA SER A 12 12.93 23.83 6.57
C SER A 12 11.50 24.00 6.05
N THR A 13 11.12 23.28 4.99
CA THR A 13 9.76 23.34 4.42
C THR A 13 8.83 22.25 4.95
N LEU A 14 9.33 21.42 5.88
CA LEU A 14 8.55 20.41 6.60
C LEU A 14 8.41 20.77 8.08
N THR A 15 7.19 20.60 8.59
CA THR A 15 6.84 20.74 9.99
C THR A 15 6.74 19.35 10.63
N LEU A 16 7.47 19.15 11.72
CA LEU A 16 7.43 17.92 12.51
C LEU A 16 6.00 17.62 12.98
N ASN A 17 5.60 16.34 12.94
CA ASN A 17 4.26 15.83 13.23
C ASN A 17 3.12 16.31 12.31
N LYS A 18 3.42 17.06 11.24
CA LYS A 18 2.42 17.41 10.23
C LYS A 18 2.24 16.27 9.23
N GLU A 19 1.00 16.11 8.77
CA GLU A 19 0.62 15.18 7.71
C GLU A 19 0.74 15.81 6.33
N TYR A 20 1.22 15.03 5.37
CA TYR A 20 1.45 15.41 3.99
C TYR A 20 0.84 14.38 3.06
N VAL A 21 0.31 14.85 1.94
CA VAL A 21 -0.22 14.00 0.87
C VAL A 21 0.92 13.65 -0.08
N VAL A 22 1.14 12.35 -0.28
CA VAL A 22 2.07 11.83 -1.29
C VAL A 22 1.42 11.91 -2.66
N ILE A 23 2.08 12.61 -3.58
CA ILE A 23 1.68 12.71 -5.00
C ILE A 23 2.39 11.67 -5.86
N GLU A 24 3.64 11.32 -5.53
CA GLU A 24 4.40 10.27 -6.20
C GLU A 24 5.26 9.48 -5.21
N GLU A 25 5.43 8.19 -5.47
CA GLU A 25 6.25 7.28 -4.66
C GLU A 25 7.30 6.59 -5.53
N ALA A 26 8.58 6.84 -5.21
CA ALA A 26 9.74 6.10 -5.73
C ALA A 26 10.20 5.07 -4.67
N PRO A 27 11.14 4.15 -4.96
CA PRO A 27 11.58 3.15 -3.99
C PRO A 27 12.07 3.75 -2.65
N GLU A 28 12.88 4.81 -2.70
CA GLU A 28 13.51 5.43 -1.51
C GLU A 28 12.98 6.83 -1.15
N TYR A 29 12.11 7.40 -2.00
CA TYR A 29 11.65 8.78 -1.88
C TYR A 29 10.13 8.91 -2.01
N TYR A 30 9.57 9.91 -1.35
CA TYR A 30 8.23 10.45 -1.61
C TYR A 30 8.37 11.82 -2.27
N VAL A 31 7.48 12.10 -3.21
CA VAL A 31 7.19 13.47 -3.65
C VAL A 31 5.92 13.92 -2.94
N ILE A 32 5.98 15.07 -2.27
CA ILE A 32 4.88 15.67 -1.50
C ILE A 32 4.74 17.15 -1.85
N ILE A 33 3.59 17.74 -1.50
CA ILE A 33 3.41 19.19 -1.46
C ILE A 33 3.79 19.69 -0.07
N ASP A 34 4.78 20.57 0.02
CA ASP A 34 5.34 21.05 1.28
C ASP A 34 4.55 22.23 1.90
N ASP A 35 5.05 22.80 2.99
CA ASP A 35 4.38 23.91 3.68
C ASP A 35 4.32 25.22 2.87
N LYS A 36 5.10 25.32 1.78
CA LYS A 36 5.10 26.45 0.84
C LYS A 36 4.22 26.20 -0.39
N ASN A 37 3.56 25.04 -0.47
CA ASN A 37 2.83 24.54 -1.63
C ASN A 37 3.74 24.21 -2.83
N ASP A 38 5.02 23.91 -2.59
CA ASP A 38 5.95 23.46 -3.63
C ASP A 38 6.07 21.93 -3.62
N GLU A 39 6.30 21.34 -4.80
CA GLU A 39 6.63 19.91 -4.92
C GLU A 39 8.04 19.66 -4.37
N THR A 40 8.14 18.83 -3.34
CA THR A 40 9.41 18.51 -2.69
C THR A 40 9.63 17.00 -2.66
N THR A 41 10.81 16.57 -3.10
CA THR A 41 11.27 15.17 -3.02
C THR A 41 12.00 14.94 -1.70
N CYS A 42 11.52 14.00 -0.89
CA CYS A 42 12.07 13.68 0.42
C CYS A 42 12.29 12.18 0.62
N ARG A 43 13.29 11.80 1.41
CA ARG A 43 13.53 10.39 1.77
C ARG A 43 12.38 9.84 2.61
N LYS A 44 11.98 8.60 2.34
CA LYS A 44 10.90 7.94 3.09
C LYS A 44 11.17 7.83 4.59
N SER A 45 12.44 7.71 4.99
CA SER A 45 12.85 7.61 6.40
C SER A 45 12.45 8.81 7.26
N ARG A 46 12.10 9.95 6.63
CA ARG A 46 11.63 11.16 7.32
C ARG A 46 10.17 11.10 7.75
N PHE A 47 9.44 10.06 7.35
CA PHE A 47 8.01 9.99 7.55
C PHE A 47 7.54 8.64 8.09
N GLU A 48 6.44 8.69 8.81
CA GLU A 48 5.63 7.53 9.18
C GLU A 48 4.37 7.50 8.29
N ILE A 49 3.97 6.32 7.83
CA ILE A 49 2.76 6.17 7.00
C ILE A 49 1.53 6.22 7.91
N ILE A 50 0.64 7.18 7.69
CA ILE A 50 -0.63 7.30 8.41
C ILE A 50 -1.76 6.62 7.64
N GLU A 51 -1.82 6.85 6.32
CA GLU A 51 -2.84 6.24 5.46
C GLU A 51 -2.24 5.72 4.16
N ASP A 52 -2.16 4.40 4.02
CA ASP A 52 -1.85 3.74 2.75
C ASP A 52 -3.14 3.43 1.97
N GLY A 53 -3.62 4.45 1.26
CA GLY A 53 -4.74 4.31 0.34
C GLY A 53 -4.47 3.34 -0.82
N GLY A 54 -3.20 3.02 -1.13
CA GLY A 54 -2.82 2.08 -2.18
C GLY A 54 -3.06 0.63 -1.77
N LEU A 55 -2.57 0.23 -0.59
CA LEU A 55 -2.83 -1.10 -0.02
C LEU A 55 -4.32 -1.32 0.21
N THR A 56 -5.02 -0.30 0.73
CA THR A 56 -6.47 -0.38 0.97
C THR A 56 -7.25 -0.57 -0.33
N LYS A 57 -6.89 0.15 -1.40
CA LYS A 57 -7.50 -0.03 -2.73
C LYS A 57 -7.23 -1.41 -3.30
N LYS A 58 -5.98 -1.90 -3.20
CA LYS A 58 -5.61 -3.25 -3.67
C LYS A 58 -6.38 -4.33 -2.90
N ALA A 59 -6.43 -4.24 -1.57
CA ALA A 59 -7.18 -5.16 -0.73
C ALA A 59 -8.68 -5.17 -1.08
N LYS A 60 -9.28 -3.99 -1.26
CA LYS A 60 -10.68 -3.87 -1.69
C LYS A 60 -10.92 -4.52 -3.05
N ALA A 61 -10.06 -4.26 -4.03
CA ALA A 61 -10.15 -4.87 -5.36
C ALA A 61 -10.02 -6.40 -5.29
N THR A 62 -9.07 -6.92 -4.50
CA THR A 62 -8.91 -8.36 -4.28
C THR A 62 -10.13 -9.00 -3.62
N ILE A 63 -10.71 -8.36 -2.59
CA ILE A 63 -11.93 -8.86 -1.94
C ILE A 63 -13.09 -8.90 -2.95
N THR A 64 -13.29 -7.82 -3.71
CA THR A 64 -14.33 -7.76 -4.75
C THR A 64 -14.19 -8.90 -5.76
N GLU A 65 -12.97 -9.15 -6.25
CA GLU A 65 -12.70 -10.24 -7.19
C GLU A 65 -12.98 -11.62 -6.57
N LEU A 66 -12.50 -11.88 -5.35
CA LEU A 66 -12.73 -13.18 -4.69
C LEU A 66 -14.21 -13.42 -4.36
N THR A 67 -14.96 -12.39 -3.99
CA THR A 67 -16.43 -12.48 -3.81
C THR A 67 -17.12 -12.82 -5.13
N TYR A 68 -16.72 -12.18 -6.22
CA TYR A 68 -17.25 -12.49 -7.54
C TYR A 68 -16.99 -13.96 -7.92
N GLN A 69 -15.78 -14.48 -7.67
CA GLN A 69 -15.46 -15.89 -7.92
C GLN A 69 -16.31 -16.85 -7.08
N LEU A 70 -16.61 -16.52 -5.81
CA LEU A 70 -17.49 -17.32 -4.96
C LEU A 70 -18.92 -17.40 -5.52
N GLU A 71 -19.43 -16.31 -6.10
CA GLU A 71 -20.77 -16.25 -6.69
C GLU A 71 -20.86 -16.87 -8.10
N ASN A 72 -19.71 -17.13 -8.73
CA ASN A 72 -19.62 -17.57 -10.13
C ASN A 72 -18.80 -18.87 -10.28
N ASP A 73 -18.91 -19.78 -9.30
CA ASP A 73 -18.30 -21.12 -9.31
C ASP A 73 -16.80 -21.14 -9.68
N PHE A 74 -16.06 -20.15 -9.18
CA PHE A 74 -14.62 -19.99 -9.38
C PHE A 74 -14.20 -20.01 -10.86
N LYS A 75 -15.07 -19.53 -11.77
CA LYS A 75 -14.88 -19.67 -13.21
C LYS A 75 -13.56 -19.11 -13.74
N ASP A 76 -12.98 -18.10 -13.10
CA ASP A 76 -11.73 -17.47 -13.54
C ASP A 76 -10.52 -17.95 -12.73
N ILE A 77 -10.71 -18.78 -11.71
CA ILE A 77 -9.58 -19.39 -10.96
C ILE A 77 -9.10 -20.62 -11.73
N LYS A 78 -7.81 -20.63 -12.07
CA LYS A 78 -7.13 -21.79 -12.69
C LYS A 78 -6.67 -22.79 -11.63
N GLN A 79 -6.12 -22.28 -10.54
CA GLN A 79 -5.54 -23.08 -9.46
C GLN A 79 -5.41 -22.22 -8.20
N PHE A 80 -5.53 -22.84 -7.02
CA PHE A 80 -5.07 -22.24 -5.77
C PHE A 80 -4.28 -23.25 -4.94
N SER A 81 -3.40 -22.76 -4.06
CA SER A 81 -2.64 -23.56 -3.11
C SER A 81 -2.69 -22.92 -1.73
N ILE A 82 -2.68 -23.75 -0.69
CA ILE A 82 -2.70 -23.31 0.71
C ILE A 82 -1.45 -23.86 1.39
N ARG A 83 -0.63 -22.96 1.92
CA ARG A 83 0.53 -23.31 2.76
C ARG A 83 0.17 -23.11 4.22
N LYS A 84 0.44 -24.12 5.05
CA LYS A 84 0.26 -24.06 6.49
C LYS A 84 1.60 -23.89 7.21
N ASN A 85 1.58 -23.33 8.42
CA ASN A 85 2.75 -23.31 9.30
C ASN A 85 2.90 -24.65 10.06
N SER A 86 3.93 -24.76 10.91
CA SER A 86 4.18 -25.98 11.70
C SER A 86 3.09 -26.32 12.71
N LYS A 87 2.21 -25.37 13.06
CA LYS A 87 1.04 -25.57 13.93
C LYS A 87 -0.22 -25.96 13.15
N GLY A 88 -0.14 -26.04 11.82
CA GLY A 88 -1.29 -26.36 10.95
C GLY A 88 -2.18 -25.16 10.61
N GLU A 89 -1.81 -23.94 11.02
CA GLU A 89 -2.55 -22.71 10.72
C GLU A 89 -2.23 -22.25 9.29
N ILE A 90 -3.20 -21.63 8.62
CA ILE A 90 -3.00 -21.08 7.27
C ILE A 90 -1.96 -19.97 7.35
N LYS A 91 -0.88 -20.12 6.60
CA LYS A 91 0.19 -19.13 6.46
C LYS A 91 0.05 -18.32 5.18
N GLU A 92 -0.34 -18.96 4.09
CA GLU A 92 -0.40 -18.35 2.77
C GLU A 92 -1.45 -19.04 1.91
N ILE A 93 -2.18 -18.26 1.11
CA ILE A 93 -3.03 -18.74 0.02
C ILE A 93 -2.51 -18.10 -1.26
N SER A 94 -2.13 -18.92 -2.25
CA SER A 94 -1.73 -18.44 -3.57
C SER A 94 -2.83 -18.79 -4.57
N VAL A 95 -3.34 -17.80 -5.31
CA VAL A 95 -4.40 -18.00 -6.31
C VAL A 95 -3.88 -17.61 -7.69
N LYS A 96 -4.05 -18.50 -8.67
CA LYS A 96 -3.70 -18.26 -10.08
C LYS A 96 -4.98 -18.17 -10.89
N PHE A 97 -5.18 -17.03 -11.53
CA PHE A 97 -6.33 -16.76 -12.39
C PHE A 97 -6.05 -17.18 -13.86
N LYS A 98 -7.13 -17.41 -14.61
CA LYS A 98 -7.16 -17.65 -16.06
C LYS A 98 -7.12 -16.31 -16.81
N TYR A 99 -6.14 -15.45 -16.56
CA TYR A 99 -6.00 -14.26 -17.41
C TYR A 99 -5.58 -14.72 -18.82
N ILE A 100 -6.32 -14.22 -19.83
CA ILE A 100 -6.08 -14.42 -21.26
C ILE A 100 -4.89 -13.57 -21.70
#